data_AF-A0AAU9UHQ4-F1
#
_entry.id   AF-A0AAU9UHQ4-F1
#
_cell.length_a   1.000
_cell.length_b   1.000
_cell.length_c   1.000
_cell.angle_alpha   90.00
_cell.angle_beta   90.00
_cell.angle_gamma   90.00
#
_symmetry.space_group_name_H-M   'P 1'
#
loop_
_entity.id
_entity.type
_entity.pdbx_description
1 polymer ?
#
loop_
_entity_poly.entity_id
_entity_poly.type
_entity_poly.pdbx_seq_one_letter_code
_entity_poly.pdbx_strand_id
1 'polypeptide(L)'
;MNESRERIRREREREKNTYTSPRLALRRVLLLAEGRQFREAAAIVSRLGPGVLQSVASDLPVDLLIEALPHSAHLIETLLNRLLSLEIVPRPDLQCEAVAWRLVGLLGADQGSGLRARTARLANALAHYSPDARDAVDNRRRQLDAAVQGLGTHGLTADASGSLISLHVAMKNELQRHVEVYKQALHKLEELSSVTVNQDPASSSHQRLLALSHADVERRLIDNKSLLTIVDKPALRQLPTLVASLAARVESDKAVLACVGQIKRSDPTLDLSDTSEGKVARKLARFEENSETYLSNLIHNLSIAMDMMSTPNSSQSCLLLQYSNVQSWPVAGVLMSYSRGCAAVLSQMNEGQVAETTPRSPTDSASDGYHSDSDDAQQHPDRSKLVSQYAAVWARAADETLPALAALEPLKPTPNLKYKIVFSIVVLSFRAAISLRDKRISEVMALLGCESDSTPGAAQFSAAALRLLRSTAHTFPLGEAERTVINQVASTLREYPCLSSCGALHALAAAACRAAWALALHSPPLRIDTDFTPVVMNPDKHVRFSLGDARERRSDLIKSFVWPALMDGNRCVFRAVVLT
;
A
#
# COMPACT_ATOMS: atom_id res chain seq x y z
N MET A 1 49.67 -53.17 -8.12
CA MET A 1 49.13 -52.03 -8.90
C MET A 1 47.95 -52.40 -9.80
N ASN A 2 47.93 -53.56 -10.48
CA ASN A 2 46.76 -54.00 -11.27
C ASN A 2 45.53 -54.34 -10.40
N GLU A 3 45.70 -55.05 -9.28
CA GLU A 3 44.58 -55.36 -8.37
C GLU A 3 43.90 -54.11 -7.77
N SER A 4 44.67 -53.06 -7.51
CA SER A 4 44.17 -51.78 -7.02
C SER A 4 43.33 -51.06 -8.09
N ARG A 5 43.75 -51.15 -9.36
CA ARG A 5 42.99 -50.63 -10.52
C ARG A 5 41.74 -51.46 -10.79
N GLU A 6 41.81 -52.78 -10.67
CA GLU A 6 40.66 -53.69 -10.76
C GLU A 6 39.64 -53.43 -9.63
N ARG A 7 40.10 -53.15 -8.40
CA ARG A 7 39.23 -52.78 -7.27
C ARG A 7 38.49 -51.49 -7.54
N ILE A 8 39.21 -50.43 -7.96
CA ILE A 8 38.61 -49.13 -8.29
C ILE A 8 37.64 -49.26 -9.49
N ARG A 9 37.97 -50.11 -10.47
CA ARG A 9 37.09 -50.39 -11.62
C ARG A 9 35.83 -51.15 -11.19
N ARG A 10 35.95 -52.16 -10.33
CA ARG A 10 34.82 -52.92 -9.76
C ARG A 10 33.97 -52.11 -8.79
N GLU A 11 34.57 -51.18 -8.05
CA GLU A 11 33.87 -50.25 -7.15
C GLU A 11 33.08 -49.21 -7.95
N ARG A 12 33.67 -48.65 -9.02
CA ARG A 12 32.95 -47.81 -10.00
C ARG A 12 31.85 -48.56 -10.75
N GLU A 13 32.04 -49.84 -11.07
CA GLU A 13 31.01 -50.68 -11.72
C GLU A 13 29.89 -51.08 -10.75
N ARG A 14 30.20 -51.33 -9.47
CA ARG A 14 29.20 -51.55 -8.42
C ARG A 14 28.37 -50.31 -8.16
N GLU A 15 28.99 -49.12 -8.08
CA GLU A 15 28.27 -47.85 -7.94
C GLU A 15 27.40 -47.50 -9.16
N LYS A 16 27.85 -47.84 -10.38
CA LYS A 16 27.04 -47.71 -11.61
C LYS A 16 25.82 -48.64 -11.62
N ASN A 17 25.96 -49.87 -11.13
CA ASN A 17 24.87 -50.86 -11.08
C ASN A 17 23.94 -50.73 -9.87
N THR A 18 24.26 -49.88 -8.89
CA THR A 18 23.49 -49.72 -7.64
C THR A 18 22.11 -49.06 -7.87
N TYR A 19 21.93 -48.31 -8.97
CA TYR A 19 20.70 -47.54 -9.22
C TYR A 19 19.88 -48.08 -10.40
N THR A 20 19.90 -49.41 -10.61
CA THR A 20 19.06 -50.08 -11.62
C THR A 20 17.59 -50.20 -11.19
N SER A 21 17.30 -50.13 -9.88
CA SER A 21 15.94 -50.15 -9.33
C SER A 21 15.41 -48.73 -9.07
N PRO A 22 14.29 -48.31 -9.69
CA PRO A 22 13.66 -47.00 -9.48
C PRO A 22 13.28 -46.73 -8.02
N ARG A 23 12.77 -47.74 -7.32
CA ARG A 23 12.38 -47.61 -5.90
C ARG A 23 13.57 -47.35 -4.98
N LEU A 24 14.70 -48.00 -5.25
CA LEU A 24 15.93 -47.82 -4.46
C LEU A 24 16.54 -46.43 -4.73
N ALA A 25 16.56 -46.01 -6.00
CA ALA A 25 17.00 -44.68 -6.40
C ALA A 25 16.13 -43.58 -5.77
N LEU A 26 14.80 -43.69 -5.87
CA LEU A 26 13.85 -42.74 -5.28
C LEU A 26 14.03 -42.64 -3.75
N ARG A 27 14.05 -43.78 -3.04
CA ARG A 27 14.24 -43.79 -1.58
C ARG A 27 15.54 -43.11 -1.16
N ARG A 28 16.63 -43.34 -1.90
CA ARG A 28 17.91 -42.69 -1.61
C ARG A 28 17.88 -41.19 -1.89
N VAL A 29 17.25 -40.75 -2.98
CA VAL A 29 17.08 -39.33 -3.30
C VAL A 29 16.24 -38.63 -2.24
N LEU A 30 15.14 -39.24 -1.79
CA LEU A 30 14.29 -38.71 -0.72
C LEU A 30 15.03 -38.58 0.62
N LEU A 31 15.76 -39.62 1.04
CA LEU A 31 16.57 -39.56 2.28
C LEU A 31 17.60 -38.43 2.25
N LEU A 32 18.25 -38.20 1.11
CA LEU A 32 19.21 -37.11 0.95
C LEU A 32 18.51 -35.74 0.90
N ALA A 33 17.32 -35.65 0.29
CA ALA A 33 16.53 -34.43 0.26
C ALA A 33 16.02 -34.03 1.66
N GLU A 34 15.53 -35.00 2.45
CA GLU A 34 15.16 -34.80 3.86
C GLU A 34 16.36 -34.30 4.70
N GLY A 35 17.55 -34.86 4.46
CA GLY A 35 18.80 -34.42 5.07
C GLY A 35 19.37 -33.09 4.53
N ARG A 36 18.66 -32.39 3.64
CA ARG A 36 19.10 -31.17 2.93
C ARG A 36 20.39 -31.33 2.11
N GLN A 37 20.77 -32.56 1.77
CA GLN A 37 21.93 -32.90 0.95
C GLN A 37 21.59 -32.90 -0.55
N PHE A 38 21.02 -31.78 -1.04
CA PHE A 38 20.49 -31.68 -2.42
C PHE A 38 21.54 -31.87 -3.52
N ARG A 39 22.81 -31.53 -3.25
CA ARG A 39 23.92 -31.76 -4.21
C ARG A 39 24.23 -33.24 -4.40
N GLU A 40 24.19 -34.02 -3.32
CA GLU A 40 24.44 -35.46 -3.39
C GLU A 40 23.27 -36.17 -4.06
N ALA A 41 22.04 -35.73 -3.78
CA ALA A 41 20.86 -36.18 -4.50
C ALA A 41 20.97 -35.90 -6.01
N ALA A 42 21.43 -34.71 -6.39
CA ALA A 42 21.63 -34.33 -7.80
C ALA A 42 22.67 -35.22 -8.49
N ALA A 43 23.75 -35.57 -7.78
CA ALA A 43 24.77 -36.49 -8.28
C ALA A 43 24.23 -37.91 -8.53
N ILE A 44 23.21 -38.36 -7.80
CA ILE A 44 22.54 -39.64 -8.06
C ILE A 44 21.66 -39.51 -9.31
N VAL A 45 20.83 -38.45 -9.39
CA VAL A 45 19.94 -38.19 -10.54
C VAL A 45 20.72 -38.09 -11.85
N SER A 46 21.90 -37.46 -11.84
CA SER A 46 22.78 -37.35 -13.01
C SER A 46 23.42 -38.68 -13.45
N ARG A 47 23.19 -39.79 -12.75
CA ARG A 47 23.69 -41.12 -13.14
C ARG A 47 22.57 -42.09 -13.50
N LEU A 48 21.30 -41.72 -13.32
CA LEU A 48 20.17 -42.58 -13.63
C LEU A 48 19.99 -42.75 -15.15
N GLY A 49 19.66 -43.96 -15.57
CA GLY A 49 19.23 -44.26 -16.95
C GLY A 49 17.81 -43.76 -17.23
N PRO A 50 17.39 -43.68 -18.51
CA PRO A 50 16.16 -42.98 -18.91
C PRO A 50 14.89 -43.54 -18.28
N GLY A 51 14.69 -44.88 -18.28
CA GLY A 51 13.50 -45.49 -17.69
C GLY A 51 13.44 -45.38 -16.16
N VAL A 52 14.58 -45.45 -15.49
CA VAL A 52 14.68 -45.26 -14.03
C VAL A 52 14.43 -43.80 -13.67
N LEU A 53 14.99 -42.87 -14.45
CA LEU A 53 14.82 -41.44 -14.26
C LEU A 53 13.36 -41.01 -14.45
N GLN A 54 12.66 -41.55 -15.44
CA GLN A 54 11.24 -41.27 -15.67
C GLN A 54 10.39 -41.68 -14.46
N SER A 55 10.56 -42.93 -13.98
CA SER A 55 9.82 -43.42 -12.80
C SER A 55 10.17 -42.62 -11.54
N VAL A 56 11.45 -42.29 -11.32
CA VAL A 56 11.87 -41.47 -10.19
C VAL A 56 11.29 -40.06 -10.29
N ALA A 57 11.25 -39.45 -11.47
CA ALA A 57 10.72 -38.10 -11.68
C ALA A 57 9.20 -38.04 -11.48
N SER A 58 8.46 -39.05 -11.92
CA SER A 58 7.01 -39.14 -11.74
C SER A 58 6.58 -39.35 -10.28
N ASP A 59 7.37 -40.09 -9.50
CA ASP A 59 7.07 -40.42 -8.12
C ASP A 59 7.69 -39.43 -7.09
N LEU A 60 8.40 -38.40 -7.57
CA LEU A 60 9.07 -37.43 -6.70
C LEU A 60 8.06 -36.39 -6.17
N PRO A 61 7.98 -36.16 -4.85
CA PRO A 61 7.18 -35.08 -4.28
C PRO A 61 7.86 -33.73 -4.55
N VAL A 62 7.54 -33.13 -5.70
CA VAL A 62 8.15 -31.88 -6.16
C VAL A 62 7.80 -30.71 -5.23
N ASP A 63 6.64 -30.74 -4.57
CA ASP A 63 6.21 -29.71 -3.61
C ASP A 63 7.24 -29.48 -2.49
N LEU A 64 7.79 -30.57 -1.93
CA LEU A 64 8.83 -30.50 -0.89
C LEU A 64 10.13 -29.86 -1.41
N LEU A 65 10.43 -30.09 -2.69
CA LEU A 65 11.60 -29.47 -3.34
C LEU A 65 11.35 -27.99 -3.62
N ILE A 66 10.13 -27.60 -3.99
CA ILE A 66 9.73 -26.20 -4.19
C ILE A 66 9.83 -25.43 -2.86
N GLU A 67 9.32 -25.99 -1.76
CA GLU A 67 9.43 -25.38 -0.43
C GLU A 67 10.89 -25.19 0.02
N ALA A 68 11.77 -26.13 -0.33
CA ALA A 68 13.19 -26.08 0.01
C ALA A 68 14.04 -25.14 -0.87
N LEU A 69 13.45 -24.45 -1.86
CA LEU A 69 14.16 -23.43 -2.63
C LEU A 69 14.64 -22.29 -1.72
N PRO A 70 15.86 -21.75 -1.91
CA PRO A 70 16.76 -21.96 -3.07
C PRO A 70 17.73 -23.15 -2.97
N HIS A 71 17.73 -23.93 -1.89
CA HIS A 71 18.73 -24.96 -1.63
C HIS A 71 18.59 -26.19 -2.55
N SER A 72 17.36 -26.50 -2.94
CA SER A 72 17.00 -27.57 -3.89
C SER A 72 17.26 -27.21 -5.36
N ALA A 73 17.62 -25.96 -5.68
CA ALA A 73 17.64 -25.46 -7.06
C ALA A 73 18.53 -26.31 -8.00
N HIS A 74 19.70 -26.74 -7.51
CA HIS A 74 20.63 -27.57 -8.28
C HIS A 74 20.10 -28.98 -8.57
N LEU A 75 19.30 -29.55 -7.66
CA LEU A 75 18.67 -30.86 -7.85
C LEU A 75 17.61 -30.78 -8.95
N ILE A 76 16.74 -29.76 -8.89
CA ILE A 76 15.70 -29.54 -9.90
C ILE A 76 16.32 -29.22 -11.26
N GLU A 77 17.35 -28.36 -11.30
CA GLU A 77 18.13 -28.06 -12.50
C GLU A 77 18.67 -29.34 -13.15
N THR A 78 19.31 -30.19 -12.35
CA THR A 78 19.89 -31.44 -12.84
C THR A 78 18.83 -32.40 -13.35
N LEU A 79 17.67 -32.48 -12.68
CA LEU A 79 16.54 -33.28 -13.12
C LEU A 79 16.02 -32.82 -14.49
N LEU A 80 15.72 -31.52 -14.64
CA LEU A 80 15.21 -30.93 -15.89
C LEU A 80 16.18 -31.13 -17.05
N ASN A 81 17.47 -30.81 -16.85
CA ASN A 81 18.49 -30.96 -17.88
C ASN A 81 18.67 -32.42 -18.31
N ARG A 82 18.51 -33.38 -17.38
CA ARG A 82 18.60 -34.81 -17.69
C ARG A 82 17.38 -35.32 -18.43
N LEU A 83 16.18 -34.87 -18.08
CA LEU A 83 14.98 -35.20 -18.82
C LEU A 83 15.03 -34.65 -20.26
N LEU A 84 15.55 -33.43 -20.44
CA LEU A 84 15.82 -32.84 -21.75
C LEU A 84 16.86 -33.63 -22.55
N SER A 85 18.02 -33.89 -21.95
CA SER A 85 19.15 -34.55 -22.63
C SER A 85 18.86 -35.99 -23.05
N LEU A 86 17.97 -36.67 -22.33
CA LEU A 86 17.58 -38.06 -22.61
C LEU A 86 16.28 -38.16 -23.43
N GLU A 87 15.69 -37.02 -23.82
CA GLU A 87 14.47 -36.93 -24.64
C GLU A 87 13.34 -37.85 -24.14
N ILE A 88 13.11 -37.88 -22.83
CA ILE A 88 12.15 -38.82 -22.21
C ILE A 88 10.71 -38.44 -22.58
N VAL A 89 9.97 -39.42 -23.13
CA VAL A 89 8.56 -39.30 -23.50
C VAL A 89 7.76 -40.45 -22.86
N PRO A 90 6.59 -40.18 -22.23
CA PRO A 90 6.01 -38.87 -21.93
C PRO A 90 6.82 -38.08 -20.89
N ARG A 91 6.80 -36.75 -21.02
CA ARG A 91 7.46 -35.83 -20.07
C ARG A 91 6.76 -35.89 -18.71
N PRO A 92 7.47 -36.16 -17.61
CA PRO A 92 6.90 -36.07 -16.27
C PRO A 92 6.41 -34.64 -15.97
N ASP A 93 5.23 -34.52 -15.38
CA ASP A 93 4.75 -33.23 -14.85
C ASP A 93 5.51 -32.90 -13.56
N LEU A 94 6.28 -31.83 -13.61
CA LEU A 94 7.11 -31.35 -12.50
C LEU A 94 6.60 -30.03 -11.92
N GLN A 95 5.33 -29.68 -12.17
CA GLN A 95 4.73 -28.43 -11.70
C GLN A 95 5.62 -27.21 -12.01
N CYS A 96 6.10 -27.11 -13.25
CA CYS A 96 7.10 -26.11 -13.65
C CYS A 96 6.64 -24.66 -13.38
N GLU A 97 5.34 -24.39 -13.49
CA GLU A 97 4.75 -23.11 -13.11
C GLU A 97 4.92 -22.78 -11.62
N ALA A 98 4.74 -23.77 -10.73
CA ALA A 98 4.90 -23.59 -9.29
C ALA A 98 6.37 -23.33 -8.92
N VAL A 99 7.31 -24.04 -9.56
CA VAL A 99 8.75 -23.79 -9.42
C VAL A 99 9.09 -22.37 -9.88
N ALA A 100 8.65 -21.97 -11.08
CA ALA A 100 8.90 -20.65 -11.63
C ALA A 100 8.34 -19.54 -10.72
N TRP A 101 7.12 -19.73 -10.21
CA TRP A 101 6.47 -18.77 -9.33
C TRP A 101 7.09 -18.68 -7.94
N ARG A 102 7.63 -19.79 -7.40
CA ARG A 102 8.42 -19.75 -6.17
C ARG A 102 9.72 -18.96 -6.35
N LEU A 103 10.37 -19.08 -7.51
CA LEU A 103 11.54 -18.25 -7.86
C LEU A 103 11.18 -16.76 -7.95
N VAL A 104 9.99 -16.42 -8.48
CA VAL A 104 9.48 -15.04 -8.50
C VAL A 104 9.41 -14.45 -7.09
N GLY A 105 8.82 -15.16 -6.12
CA GLY A 105 8.73 -14.69 -4.74
C GLY A 105 10.12 -14.49 -4.09
N LEU A 106 11.03 -15.44 -4.30
CA LEU A 106 12.40 -15.38 -3.76
C LEU A 106 13.22 -14.21 -4.33
N LEU A 107 13.17 -14.01 -5.65
CA LEU A 107 13.89 -12.93 -6.34
C LEU A 107 13.24 -11.54 -6.18
N GLY A 108 11.95 -11.50 -5.86
CA GLY A 108 11.26 -10.27 -5.49
C GLY A 108 11.64 -9.78 -4.10
N ALA A 109 11.81 -10.70 -3.14
CA ALA A 109 12.13 -10.39 -1.75
C ALA A 109 13.62 -10.10 -1.50
N ASP A 110 14.53 -10.79 -2.20
CA ASP A 110 15.99 -10.64 -2.02
C ASP A 110 16.65 -9.95 -3.23
N GLN A 111 17.26 -8.79 -2.99
CA GLN A 111 17.98 -8.04 -4.02
C GLN A 111 19.47 -8.44 -4.17
N GLY A 112 19.95 -9.40 -3.38
CA GLY A 112 21.35 -9.86 -3.40
C GLY A 112 21.77 -10.55 -4.71
N SER A 113 22.97 -10.25 -5.20
CA SER A 113 23.55 -10.89 -6.39
C SER A 113 23.76 -12.39 -6.22
N GLY A 114 24.01 -12.85 -4.99
CA GLY A 114 24.28 -14.26 -4.68
C GLY A 114 23.09 -15.20 -4.84
N LEU A 115 21.84 -14.73 -4.69
CA LEU A 115 20.65 -15.55 -4.95
C LEU A 115 20.37 -15.69 -6.44
N ARG A 116 20.46 -14.57 -7.18
CA ARG A 116 20.31 -14.56 -8.64
C ARG A 116 21.26 -15.55 -9.32
N ALA A 117 22.54 -15.55 -8.94
CA ALA A 117 23.53 -16.47 -9.51
C ALA A 117 23.19 -17.96 -9.23
N ARG A 118 22.59 -18.26 -8.08
CA ARG A 118 22.21 -19.64 -7.68
C ARG A 118 20.96 -20.14 -8.41
N THR A 119 20.03 -19.26 -8.76
CA THR A 119 18.76 -19.62 -9.41
C THR A 119 18.81 -19.50 -10.94
N ALA A 120 19.76 -18.75 -11.51
CA ALA A 120 19.84 -18.48 -12.95
C ALA A 120 19.87 -19.75 -13.81
N ARG A 121 20.68 -20.75 -13.43
CA ARG A 121 20.77 -22.01 -14.17
C ARG A 121 19.47 -22.81 -14.13
N LEU A 122 18.77 -22.80 -12.99
CA LEU A 122 17.46 -23.42 -12.86
C LEU A 122 16.41 -22.71 -13.72
N ALA A 123 16.35 -21.37 -13.69
CA ALA A 123 15.42 -20.59 -14.52
C ALA A 123 15.63 -20.87 -16.01
N ASN A 124 16.88 -20.95 -16.46
CA ASN A 124 17.21 -21.30 -17.83
C ASN A 124 16.77 -22.74 -18.18
N ALA A 125 17.03 -23.73 -17.32
CA ALA A 125 16.58 -25.10 -17.53
C ALA A 125 15.03 -25.22 -17.59
N LEU A 126 14.32 -24.43 -16.78
CA LEU A 126 12.85 -24.36 -16.81
C LEU A 126 12.32 -23.83 -18.14
N ALA A 127 12.92 -22.77 -18.68
CA ALA A 127 12.50 -22.20 -19.97
C ALA A 127 12.65 -23.20 -21.13
N HIS A 128 13.67 -24.05 -21.09
CA HIS A 128 13.88 -25.09 -22.10
C HIS A 128 12.95 -26.29 -21.91
N TYR A 129 12.61 -26.65 -20.66
CA TYR A 129 11.75 -27.79 -20.37
C TYR A 129 10.26 -27.49 -20.57
N SER A 130 9.80 -26.31 -20.19
CA SER A 130 8.40 -25.86 -20.28
C SER A 130 8.34 -24.39 -20.71
N PRO A 131 8.17 -24.10 -22.02
CA PRO A 131 7.98 -22.73 -22.50
C PRO A 131 6.68 -22.12 -21.95
N ASP A 132 5.66 -22.94 -21.71
CA ASP A 132 4.37 -22.51 -21.15
C ASP A 132 4.54 -21.84 -19.77
N ALA A 133 5.48 -22.33 -18.95
CA ALA A 133 5.76 -21.73 -17.64
C ALA A 133 6.34 -20.30 -17.77
N ARG A 134 7.10 -20.02 -18.82
CA ARG A 134 7.63 -18.68 -19.12
C ARG A 134 6.51 -17.75 -19.56
N ASP A 135 5.63 -18.20 -20.44
CA ASP A 135 4.47 -17.42 -20.90
C ASP A 135 3.49 -17.14 -19.76
N ALA A 136 3.29 -18.12 -18.86
CA ALA A 136 2.51 -17.94 -17.63
C ALA A 136 3.11 -16.86 -16.73
N VAL A 137 4.44 -16.83 -16.55
CA VAL A 137 5.12 -15.79 -15.75
C VAL A 137 5.01 -14.40 -16.40
N ASP A 138 5.16 -14.30 -17.74
CA ASP A 138 5.01 -13.01 -18.43
C ASP A 138 3.57 -12.49 -18.39
N ASN A 139 2.58 -13.36 -18.59
CA ASN A 139 1.17 -13.00 -18.45
C ASN A 139 0.84 -12.54 -17.02
N ARG A 140 1.34 -13.23 -16.00
CA ARG A 140 1.16 -12.81 -14.60
C ARG A 140 1.86 -11.48 -14.30
N ARG A 141 3.05 -11.24 -14.86
CA ARG A 141 3.73 -9.94 -14.75
C ARG A 141 2.86 -8.81 -15.28
N ARG A 142 2.29 -8.97 -16.48
CA ARG A 142 1.39 -7.96 -17.08
C ARG A 142 0.14 -7.72 -16.24
N GLN A 143 -0.43 -8.76 -15.64
CA GLN A 143 -1.57 -8.63 -14.72
C GLN A 143 -1.20 -7.86 -13.44
N LEU A 144 -0.04 -8.14 -12.86
CA LEU A 144 0.47 -7.41 -11.70
C LEU A 144 0.74 -5.93 -12.02
N ASP A 145 1.37 -5.65 -13.16
CA ASP A 145 1.66 -4.28 -13.61
C ASP A 145 0.36 -3.49 -13.87
N ALA A 146 -0.63 -4.12 -14.52
CA ALA A 146 -1.94 -3.52 -14.74
C ALA A 146 -2.67 -3.23 -13.41
N ALA A 147 -2.61 -4.16 -12.43
CA ALA A 147 -3.18 -3.97 -11.11
C ALA A 147 -2.50 -2.83 -10.33
N VAL A 148 -1.16 -2.74 -10.41
CA VAL A 148 -0.38 -1.65 -9.80
C VAL A 148 -0.71 -0.31 -10.45
N GLN A 149 -0.86 -0.28 -11.78
CA GLN A 149 -1.25 0.92 -12.52
C GLN A 149 -2.65 1.39 -12.11
N GLY A 150 -3.62 0.47 -12.00
CA GLY A 150 -4.98 0.76 -11.52
C GLY A 150 -4.98 1.34 -10.10
N LEU A 151 -4.15 0.84 -9.19
CA LEU A 151 -3.99 1.45 -7.87
C LEU A 151 -3.47 2.90 -7.93
N GLY A 152 -2.63 3.23 -8.92
CA GLY A 152 -2.05 4.56 -9.10
C GLY A 152 -3.00 5.58 -9.75
N THR A 153 -3.87 5.17 -10.67
CA THR A 153 -4.69 6.09 -11.49
C THR A 153 -6.00 6.53 -10.84
N HIS A 154 -6.43 5.90 -9.74
CA HIS A 154 -7.82 6.04 -9.25
C HIS A 154 -7.98 6.74 -7.89
N GLY A 155 -6.90 7.33 -7.35
CA GLY A 155 -6.93 8.01 -6.04
C GLY A 155 -7.71 9.33 -6.04
N LEU A 156 -7.67 10.08 -7.14
CA LEU A 156 -8.18 11.45 -7.25
C LEU A 156 -8.90 11.65 -8.60
N THR A 157 -9.94 12.48 -8.60
CA THR A 157 -10.65 12.96 -9.79
C THR A 157 -10.63 14.48 -9.78
N ALA A 158 -10.59 15.09 -10.96
CA ALA A 158 -10.74 16.54 -11.06
C ALA A 158 -12.18 16.94 -10.69
N ASP A 159 -12.31 18.00 -9.90
CA ASP A 159 -13.58 18.71 -9.71
C ASP A 159 -13.87 19.66 -10.88
N ALA A 160 -15.02 20.33 -10.85
CA ALA A 160 -15.41 21.30 -11.87
C ALA A 160 -14.45 22.51 -12.01
N SER A 161 -13.51 22.68 -11.07
CA SER A 161 -12.47 23.72 -11.09
C SER A 161 -11.09 23.19 -11.52
N GLY A 162 -10.99 21.89 -11.87
CA GLY A 162 -9.73 21.24 -12.24
C GLY A 162 -8.88 20.79 -11.07
N SER A 163 -9.35 20.95 -9.82
CA SER A 163 -8.63 20.53 -8.62
C SER A 163 -8.83 19.04 -8.35
N LEU A 164 -7.75 18.34 -8.00
CA LEU A 164 -7.78 16.90 -7.72
C LEU A 164 -8.35 16.64 -6.33
N ILE A 165 -9.55 16.06 -6.28
CA ILE A 165 -10.26 15.66 -5.05
C ILE A 165 -10.56 14.16 -5.05
N SER A 166 -10.88 13.58 -3.90
CA SER A 166 -11.28 12.17 -3.87
C SER A 166 -12.60 11.96 -4.63
N LEU A 167 -12.73 10.83 -5.32
CA LEU A 167 -13.93 10.48 -6.09
C LEU A 167 -15.21 10.55 -5.23
N HIS A 168 -15.14 10.10 -3.97
CA HIS A 168 -16.26 10.16 -3.03
C HIS A 168 -16.70 11.60 -2.72
N VAL A 169 -15.74 12.52 -2.56
CA VAL A 169 -16.04 13.94 -2.33
C VAL A 169 -16.62 14.57 -3.60
N ALA A 170 -16.06 14.23 -4.78
CA ALA A 170 -16.60 14.68 -6.06
C ALA A 170 -18.05 14.23 -6.28
N MET A 171 -18.33 12.94 -6.05
CA MET A 171 -19.68 12.39 -6.16
C MET A 171 -20.64 13.01 -5.16
N LYS A 172 -20.20 13.20 -3.90
CA LYS A 172 -21.03 13.87 -2.88
C LYS A 172 -21.40 15.29 -3.32
N ASN A 173 -20.40 16.08 -3.75
CA ASN A 173 -20.62 17.46 -4.17
C ASN A 173 -21.53 17.52 -5.39
N GLU A 174 -21.37 16.60 -6.35
CA GLU A 174 -22.23 16.57 -7.54
C GLU A 174 -23.66 16.18 -7.20
N LEU A 175 -23.86 15.15 -6.38
CA LEU A 175 -25.18 14.72 -5.93
C LEU A 175 -25.90 15.82 -5.15
N GLN A 176 -25.18 16.57 -4.31
CA GLN A 176 -25.72 17.76 -3.65
C GLN A 176 -26.20 18.78 -4.69
N ARG A 177 -25.34 19.18 -5.65
CA ARG A 177 -25.75 20.09 -6.73
C ARG A 177 -26.98 19.62 -7.51
N HIS A 178 -27.07 18.32 -7.83
CA HIS A 178 -28.28 17.74 -8.43
C HIS A 178 -29.52 17.96 -7.57
N VAL A 179 -29.43 17.72 -6.26
CA VAL A 179 -30.54 17.95 -5.32
C VAL A 179 -30.97 19.42 -5.31
N GLU A 180 -30.02 20.37 -5.27
CA GLU A 180 -30.35 21.79 -5.32
C GLU A 180 -31.01 22.20 -6.65
N VAL A 181 -30.50 21.70 -7.79
CA VAL A 181 -31.07 21.98 -9.12
C VAL A 181 -32.47 21.39 -9.27
N TYR A 182 -32.68 20.15 -8.81
CA TYR A 182 -34.00 19.52 -8.85
C TYR A 182 -35.00 20.21 -7.92
N LYS A 183 -34.58 20.67 -6.73
CA LYS A 183 -35.44 21.50 -5.86
C LYS A 183 -35.86 22.81 -6.55
N GLN A 184 -34.94 23.47 -7.24
CA GLN A 184 -35.25 24.68 -8.02
C GLN A 184 -36.23 24.39 -9.17
N ALA A 185 -36.01 23.29 -9.90
CA ALA A 185 -36.90 22.87 -10.97
C ALA A 185 -38.31 22.51 -10.47
N LEU A 186 -38.39 21.79 -9.33
CA LEU A 186 -39.65 21.45 -8.67
C LEU A 186 -40.41 22.70 -8.21
N HIS A 187 -39.74 23.64 -7.55
CA HIS A 187 -40.36 24.91 -7.17
C HIS A 187 -40.87 25.67 -8.39
N LYS A 188 -40.11 25.67 -9.50
CA LYS A 188 -40.56 26.32 -10.73
C LYS A 188 -41.76 25.61 -11.35
N LEU A 189 -41.79 24.28 -11.31
CA LEU A 189 -42.94 23.50 -11.75
C LEU A 189 -44.17 23.73 -10.87
N GLU A 190 -44.02 23.89 -9.55
CA GLU A 190 -45.10 24.23 -8.64
C GLU A 190 -45.71 25.61 -8.98
N GLU A 191 -44.87 26.63 -9.20
CA GLU A 191 -45.31 27.95 -9.69
C GLU A 191 -46.10 27.84 -11.00
N LEU A 192 -45.58 27.08 -11.97
CA LEU A 192 -46.21 26.90 -13.28
C LEU A 192 -47.50 26.07 -13.18
N SER A 193 -47.55 25.07 -12.30
CA SER A 193 -48.72 24.21 -12.11
C SER A 193 -49.92 24.97 -11.55
N SER A 194 -49.69 25.97 -10.70
CA SER A 194 -50.73 26.82 -10.11
C SER A 194 -51.53 27.60 -11.16
N VAL A 195 -50.96 27.80 -12.35
CA VAL A 195 -51.60 28.48 -13.49
C VAL A 195 -52.53 27.54 -14.29
N THR A 196 -52.42 26.22 -14.11
CA THR A 196 -53.06 25.21 -14.97
C THR A 196 -54.25 24.45 -14.38
N VAL A 197 -54.59 24.66 -13.11
CA VAL A 197 -55.59 23.85 -12.38
C VAL A 197 -57.04 24.04 -12.87
N ASN A 198 -57.34 25.07 -13.66
CA ASN A 198 -58.69 25.30 -14.17
C ASN A 198 -58.79 24.97 -15.66
N GLN A 199 -59.10 23.72 -16.04
CA GLN A 199 -59.98 23.40 -17.19
C GLN A 199 -60.01 21.91 -17.56
N ASP A 200 -61.22 21.46 -17.92
CA ASP A 200 -61.54 20.11 -18.41
C ASP A 200 -60.77 19.79 -19.72
N PRO A 201 -60.04 18.65 -19.83
CA PRO A 201 -59.18 18.37 -20.97
C PRO A 201 -59.92 18.07 -22.29
N ALA A 202 -61.14 17.54 -22.20
CA ALA A 202 -61.86 16.95 -23.33
C ALA A 202 -62.65 17.96 -24.19
N SER A 203 -63.08 19.09 -23.62
CA SER A 203 -63.80 20.15 -24.35
C SER A 203 -62.87 21.27 -24.88
N SER A 204 -61.60 21.31 -24.41
CA SER A 204 -60.77 22.49 -24.55
C SER A 204 -59.83 22.50 -25.75
N SER A 205 -59.43 21.38 -26.38
CA SER A 205 -58.31 21.45 -27.35
C SER A 205 -58.55 22.33 -28.58
N HIS A 206 -59.70 22.22 -29.27
CA HIS A 206 -59.99 23.04 -30.46
C HIS A 206 -60.35 24.49 -30.09
N GLN A 207 -61.14 24.67 -29.03
CA GLN A 207 -61.56 25.98 -28.55
C GLN A 207 -60.40 26.78 -27.92
N ARG A 208 -59.45 26.09 -27.26
CA ARG A 208 -58.21 26.64 -26.70
C ARG A 208 -57.19 26.98 -27.78
N LEU A 209 -57.14 26.24 -28.89
CA LEU A 209 -56.35 26.60 -30.08
C LEU A 209 -56.85 27.91 -30.72
N LEU A 210 -58.18 28.09 -30.78
CA LEU A 210 -58.79 29.30 -31.33
C LEU A 210 -58.71 30.52 -30.37
N ALA A 211 -58.60 30.29 -29.06
CA ALA A 211 -58.47 31.33 -28.03
C ALA A 211 -57.02 31.67 -27.65
N LEU A 212 -56.03 31.02 -28.27
CA LEU A 212 -54.63 31.16 -27.92
C LEU A 212 -54.08 32.48 -28.49
N SER A 213 -53.77 33.43 -27.61
CA SER A 213 -53.21 34.72 -28.04
C SER A 213 -51.69 34.66 -28.19
N HIS A 214 -51.12 35.59 -28.95
CA HIS A 214 -49.66 35.76 -29.07
C HIS A 214 -48.99 35.91 -27.68
N ALA A 215 -49.62 36.67 -26.79
CA ALA A 215 -49.13 36.89 -25.43
C ALA A 215 -49.09 35.59 -24.59
N ASP A 216 -49.99 34.64 -24.85
CA ASP A 216 -50.00 33.33 -24.18
C ASP A 216 -48.87 32.44 -24.68
N VAL A 217 -48.55 32.51 -25.97
CA VAL A 217 -47.40 31.81 -26.56
C VAL A 217 -46.09 32.37 -26.03
N GLU A 218 -45.95 33.69 -25.96
CA GLU A 218 -44.76 34.35 -25.39
C GLU A 218 -44.55 33.96 -23.93
N ARG A 219 -45.62 33.95 -23.12
CA ARG A 219 -45.55 33.57 -21.71
C ARG A 219 -45.16 32.09 -21.54
N ARG A 220 -45.75 31.17 -22.33
CA ARG A 220 -45.34 29.76 -22.36
C ARG A 220 -43.90 29.57 -22.80
N LEU A 221 -43.42 30.33 -23.78
CA LEU A 221 -42.04 30.28 -24.24
C LEU A 221 -41.08 30.70 -23.12
N ILE A 222 -41.38 31.79 -22.42
CA ILE A 222 -40.60 32.28 -21.28
C ILE A 222 -40.55 31.21 -20.18
N ASP A 223 -41.71 30.65 -19.83
CA ASP A 223 -41.83 29.64 -18.78
C ASP A 223 -41.04 28.37 -19.13
N ASN A 224 -41.24 27.82 -20.33
CA ASN A 224 -40.53 26.63 -20.80
C ASN A 224 -39.02 26.88 -20.93
N LYS A 225 -38.61 28.06 -21.43
CA LYS A 225 -37.20 28.42 -21.55
C LYS A 225 -36.55 28.58 -20.18
N SER A 226 -37.27 29.13 -19.20
CA SER A 226 -36.79 29.25 -17.82
C SER A 226 -36.56 27.87 -17.19
N LEU A 227 -37.52 26.94 -17.35
CA LEU A 227 -37.40 25.58 -16.86
C LEU A 227 -36.25 24.83 -17.55
N LEU A 228 -36.14 24.93 -18.88
CA LEU A 228 -35.06 24.32 -19.65
C LEU A 228 -33.67 24.82 -19.19
N THR A 229 -33.55 26.10 -18.84
CA THR A 229 -32.29 26.68 -18.36
C THR A 229 -31.89 26.14 -16.98
N ILE A 230 -32.86 25.75 -16.16
CA ILE A 230 -32.60 25.12 -14.85
C ILE A 230 -32.17 23.66 -15.05
N VAL A 231 -32.85 22.93 -15.95
CA VAL A 231 -32.69 21.48 -16.15
C VAL A 231 -31.58 21.11 -17.14
N ASP A 232 -31.08 22.03 -17.97
CA ASP A 232 -29.95 21.78 -18.90
C ASP A 232 -28.63 22.36 -18.36
N LYS A 233 -28.39 22.21 -17.04
CA LYS A 233 -27.14 22.65 -16.42
C LYS A 233 -26.02 21.62 -16.62
N PRO A 234 -24.77 22.06 -16.88
CA PRO A 234 -23.63 21.16 -17.07
C PRO A 234 -23.33 20.28 -15.84
N ALA A 235 -23.69 20.72 -14.63
CA ALA A 235 -23.62 19.91 -13.41
C ALA A 235 -24.35 18.55 -13.57
N LEU A 236 -25.46 18.53 -14.30
CA LEU A 236 -26.25 17.32 -14.53
C LEU A 236 -25.56 16.30 -15.45
N ARG A 237 -24.51 16.71 -16.19
CA ARG A 237 -23.75 15.87 -17.13
C ARG A 237 -22.48 15.28 -16.52
N GLN A 238 -22.03 15.77 -15.36
CA GLN A 238 -20.80 15.31 -14.72
C GLN A 238 -21.01 13.98 -13.95
N LEU A 239 -22.20 13.76 -13.39
CA LEU A 239 -22.51 12.57 -12.59
C LEU A 239 -22.31 11.24 -13.33
N PRO A 240 -22.75 11.06 -14.60
CA PRO A 240 -22.49 9.83 -15.36
C PRO A 240 -20.99 9.52 -15.52
N THR A 241 -20.17 10.55 -15.71
CA THR A 241 -18.71 10.39 -15.83
C THR A 241 -18.09 9.92 -14.52
N LEU A 242 -18.53 10.49 -13.37
CA LEU A 242 -18.07 10.05 -12.06
C LEU A 242 -18.51 8.62 -11.74
N VAL A 243 -19.70 8.21 -12.17
CA VAL A 243 -20.18 6.82 -12.04
C VAL A 243 -19.34 5.86 -12.87
N ALA A 244 -18.99 6.22 -14.10
CA ALA A 244 -18.09 5.42 -14.95
C ALA A 244 -16.70 5.26 -14.31
N SER A 245 -16.15 6.35 -13.74
CA SER A 245 -14.89 6.31 -12.99
C SER A 245 -14.97 5.43 -11.74
N LEU A 246 -16.10 5.42 -11.03
CA LEU A 246 -16.32 4.53 -9.89
C LEU A 246 -16.35 3.06 -10.33
N ALA A 247 -17.05 2.75 -11.43
CA ALA A 247 -17.12 1.40 -11.97
C ALA A 247 -15.73 0.88 -12.37
N ALA A 248 -14.93 1.71 -13.07
CA ALA A 248 -13.55 1.35 -13.44
C ALA A 248 -12.66 1.10 -12.22
N ARG A 249 -12.85 1.87 -11.14
CA ARG A 249 -12.12 1.66 -9.88
C ARG A 249 -12.51 0.35 -9.20
N VAL A 250 -13.80 -0.01 -9.21
CA VAL A 250 -14.26 -1.30 -8.67
C VAL A 250 -13.62 -2.46 -9.42
N GLU A 251 -13.54 -2.40 -10.75
CA GLU A 251 -12.88 -3.45 -11.54
C GLU A 251 -11.37 -3.52 -11.28
N SER A 252 -10.72 -2.37 -11.10
CA SER A 252 -9.31 -2.31 -10.72
C SER A 252 -9.05 -2.94 -9.34
N ASP A 253 -9.89 -2.63 -8.35
CA ASP A 253 -9.81 -3.18 -7.00
C ASP A 253 -10.06 -4.71 -7.01
N LYS A 254 -11.00 -5.20 -7.84
CA LYS A 254 -11.21 -6.65 -8.06
C LYS A 254 -9.95 -7.32 -8.64
N ALA A 255 -9.31 -6.71 -9.63
CA ALA A 255 -8.09 -7.24 -10.24
C ALA A 255 -6.93 -7.33 -9.23
N VAL A 256 -6.79 -6.32 -8.36
CA VAL A 256 -5.84 -6.31 -7.25
C VAL A 256 -6.09 -7.47 -6.28
N LEU A 257 -7.33 -7.64 -5.84
CA LEU A 257 -7.71 -8.74 -4.94
C LEU A 257 -7.49 -10.11 -5.58
N ALA A 258 -7.74 -10.26 -6.88
CA ALA A 258 -7.46 -11.49 -7.62
C ALA A 258 -5.96 -11.81 -7.63
N CYS A 259 -5.11 -10.82 -7.91
CA CYS A 259 -3.64 -10.98 -7.90
C CYS A 259 -3.12 -11.34 -6.50
N VAL A 260 -3.60 -10.65 -5.46
CA VAL A 260 -3.25 -10.95 -4.06
C VAL A 260 -3.70 -12.36 -3.68
N GLY A 261 -4.91 -12.76 -4.05
CA GLY A 261 -5.44 -14.10 -3.79
C GLY A 261 -4.68 -15.22 -4.54
N GLN A 262 -4.09 -14.92 -5.71
CA GLN A 262 -3.18 -15.85 -6.39
C GLN A 262 -1.85 -15.97 -5.66
N ILE A 263 -1.26 -14.84 -5.24
CA ILE A 263 0.00 -14.81 -4.48
C ILE A 263 -0.14 -15.57 -3.15
N LYS A 264 -1.23 -15.34 -2.39
CA LYS A 264 -1.54 -16.04 -1.13
C LYS A 264 -1.65 -17.56 -1.29
N ARG A 265 -2.18 -18.03 -2.43
CA ARG A 265 -2.30 -19.48 -2.70
C ARG A 265 -0.96 -20.15 -2.93
N SER A 266 -0.01 -19.43 -3.52
CA SER A 266 1.32 -19.94 -3.83
C SER A 266 2.36 -19.74 -2.72
N ASP A 267 2.15 -18.74 -1.87
CA ASP A 267 3.03 -18.44 -0.75
C ASP A 267 2.16 -18.21 0.50
N PRO A 268 1.81 -19.31 1.22
CA PRO A 268 0.95 -19.23 2.40
C PRO A 268 1.62 -18.53 3.58
N THR A 269 2.93 -18.24 3.49
CA THR A 269 3.67 -17.50 4.51
C THR A 269 3.48 -15.98 4.40
N LEU A 270 2.91 -15.51 3.28
CA LEU A 270 2.52 -14.10 3.11
C LEU A 270 1.23 -13.80 3.86
N ASP A 271 1.40 -13.34 5.10
CA ASP A 271 0.28 -12.86 5.91
C ASP A 271 -0.13 -11.44 5.49
N LEU A 272 -1.12 -11.37 4.60
CA LEU A 272 -1.82 -10.15 4.21
C LEU A 272 -3.21 -10.08 4.90
N SER A 273 -3.43 -10.85 5.96
CA SER A 273 -4.77 -11.02 6.56
C SER A 273 -5.09 -10.00 7.66
N ASP A 274 -5.04 -8.70 7.32
CA ASP A 274 -5.73 -7.70 8.13
C ASP A 274 -7.23 -7.68 7.79
N THR A 275 -8.01 -8.33 8.66
CA THR A 275 -9.37 -7.98 9.09
C THR A 275 -10.38 -7.43 8.05
N SER A 276 -10.68 -8.12 6.95
CA SER A 276 -11.99 -7.90 6.27
C SER A 276 -12.45 -8.97 5.29
N GLU A 277 -11.56 -9.76 4.67
CA GLU A 277 -11.91 -10.61 3.52
C GLU A 277 -13.00 -11.66 3.81
N GLY A 278 -13.00 -12.28 5.00
CA GLY A 278 -14.02 -13.27 5.37
C GLY A 278 -15.43 -12.70 5.60
N LYS A 279 -15.54 -11.38 5.84
CA LYS A 279 -16.82 -10.65 6.03
C LYS A 279 -17.22 -9.86 4.79
N VAL A 280 -16.25 -9.35 4.02
CA VAL A 280 -16.48 -8.57 2.80
C VAL A 280 -16.82 -9.49 1.63
N ALA A 281 -16.17 -10.65 1.47
CA ALA A 281 -16.55 -11.62 0.42
C ALA A 281 -17.95 -12.21 0.66
N ARG A 282 -18.32 -12.49 1.91
CA ARG A 282 -19.69 -12.91 2.30
C ARG A 282 -20.72 -11.79 2.19
N LYS A 283 -20.31 -10.51 2.31
CA LYS A 283 -21.18 -9.35 2.05
C LYS A 283 -21.31 -9.05 0.55
N LEU A 284 -20.25 -9.22 -0.23
CA LEU A 284 -20.23 -9.04 -1.69
C LEU A 284 -21.08 -10.10 -2.41
N ALA A 285 -20.99 -11.37 -1.99
CA ALA A 285 -21.87 -12.43 -2.49
C ALA A 285 -23.35 -12.21 -2.13
N ARG A 286 -23.64 -11.40 -1.10
CA ARG A 286 -25.00 -10.95 -0.75
C ARG A 286 -25.41 -9.63 -1.42
N PHE A 287 -24.47 -8.93 -2.06
CA PHE A 287 -24.69 -7.62 -2.66
C PHE A 287 -25.23 -7.70 -4.09
N GLU A 288 -24.95 -8.81 -4.80
CA GLU A 288 -25.50 -9.05 -6.14
C GLU A 288 -27.01 -9.37 -6.15
N GLU A 289 -27.62 -9.70 -5.00
CA GLU A 289 -28.96 -10.28 -4.98
C GLU A 289 -30.10 -9.34 -4.55
N ASN A 290 -29.86 -8.12 -4.05
CA ASN A 290 -30.97 -7.28 -3.54
C ASN A 290 -30.70 -5.77 -3.64
N SER A 291 -31.04 -5.18 -4.80
CA SER A 291 -30.96 -3.74 -5.05
C SER A 291 -32.09 -2.92 -4.41
N GLU A 292 -33.19 -3.54 -3.97
CA GLU A 292 -34.39 -2.81 -3.52
C GLU A 292 -34.44 -2.50 -2.01
N THR A 293 -33.69 -3.20 -1.17
CA THR A 293 -33.73 -3.00 0.31
C THR A 293 -32.82 -1.89 0.82
N TYR A 294 -31.94 -1.33 -0.02
CA TYR A 294 -30.91 -0.38 0.41
C TYR A 294 -31.44 1.05 0.66
N LEU A 295 -32.47 1.50 -0.05
CA LEU A 295 -33.05 2.83 0.20
C LEU A 295 -33.78 2.87 1.56
N SER A 296 -34.46 1.80 1.94
CA SER A 296 -35.16 1.71 3.23
C SER A 296 -34.19 1.64 4.41
N ASN A 297 -33.09 0.88 4.27
CA ASN A 297 -32.07 0.76 5.31
C ASN A 297 -31.20 2.03 5.43
N LEU A 298 -30.96 2.78 4.35
CA LEU A 298 -30.17 4.02 4.42
C LEU A 298 -30.93 5.13 5.17
N ILE A 299 -32.26 5.20 4.98
CA ILE A 299 -33.13 6.14 5.69
C ILE A 299 -33.23 5.75 7.18
N HIS A 300 -33.32 4.45 7.49
CA HIS A 300 -33.39 3.98 8.88
C HIS A 300 -32.06 4.18 9.64
N ASN A 301 -30.91 3.93 8.99
CA ASN A 301 -29.60 4.09 9.62
C ASN A 301 -29.20 5.55 9.83
N LEU A 302 -29.68 6.49 9.00
CA LEU A 302 -29.49 7.93 9.21
C LEU A 302 -30.32 8.44 10.40
N SER A 303 -31.51 7.87 10.63
CA SER A 303 -32.33 8.16 11.82
C SER A 303 -31.64 7.68 13.11
N ILE A 304 -31.07 6.47 13.09
CA ILE A 304 -30.36 5.90 14.26
C ILE A 304 -29.07 6.67 14.58
N ALA A 305 -28.35 7.14 13.56
CA ALA A 305 -27.12 7.94 13.75
C ALA A 305 -27.40 9.34 14.33
N MET A 306 -28.60 9.89 14.11
CA MET A 306 -29.04 11.15 14.73
C MET A 306 -29.46 10.94 16.20
N ASP A 307 -30.08 9.79 16.53
CA ASP A 307 -30.46 9.46 17.92
C ASP A 307 -29.24 9.15 18.82
N MET A 308 -28.17 8.57 18.27
CA MET A 308 -26.96 8.25 19.03
C MET A 308 -26.10 9.48 19.41
N MET A 309 -26.39 10.66 18.88
CA MET A 309 -25.71 11.91 19.26
C MET A 309 -26.48 12.72 20.32
N SER A 310 -27.60 12.21 20.84
CA SER A 310 -28.47 12.95 21.77
C SER A 310 -28.66 12.31 23.15
N THR A 311 -27.88 11.29 23.54
CA THR A 311 -27.96 10.73 24.90
C THR A 311 -26.60 10.62 25.59
N PRO A 312 -26.43 11.21 26.79
CA PRO A 312 -25.27 10.95 27.64
C PRO A 312 -25.57 9.78 28.59
N ASN A 313 -24.58 8.91 28.76
CA ASN A 313 -24.53 7.76 29.67
C ASN A 313 -25.40 6.54 29.34
N SER A 314 -24.75 5.47 28.87
CA SER A 314 -24.62 4.25 29.69
C SER A 314 -23.64 3.27 29.05
N SER A 315 -22.96 2.55 29.92
CA SER A 315 -21.89 1.60 29.68
C SER A 315 -22.30 0.45 28.78
N GLN A 316 -22.19 0.59 27.46
CA GLN A 316 -22.28 -0.54 26.53
C GLN A 316 -21.67 -0.20 25.17
N SER A 317 -20.34 -0.25 25.08
CA SER A 317 -19.58 -0.48 23.84
C SER A 317 -18.10 -0.68 24.17
N CYS A 318 -17.78 -1.79 24.82
CA CYS A 318 -16.41 -2.32 24.85
C CYS A 318 -16.46 -3.82 24.50
N LEU A 319 -16.96 -4.10 23.29
CA LEU A 319 -16.76 -5.35 22.59
C LEU A 319 -16.31 -5.01 21.17
N LEU A 320 -15.15 -4.37 21.05
CA LEU A 320 -14.41 -4.36 19.80
C LEU A 320 -12.92 -4.62 20.07
N LEU A 321 -12.55 -5.87 19.79
CA LEU A 321 -11.28 -6.29 19.19
C LEU A 321 -10.06 -6.31 20.11
N GLN A 322 -9.98 -7.37 20.93
CA GLN A 322 -8.75 -8.16 20.96
C GLN A 322 -8.50 -8.71 19.55
N TYR A 323 -7.40 -8.37 18.87
CA TYR A 323 -6.75 -9.24 17.87
C TYR A 323 -5.34 -8.71 17.54
N SER A 324 -4.36 -9.56 17.84
CA SER A 324 -3.15 -9.93 17.09
C SER A 324 -2.35 -8.90 16.29
N ASN A 325 -1.07 -8.94 16.60
CA ASN A 325 0.11 -8.28 16.04
C ASN A 325 0.58 -8.98 14.75
N VAL A 326 0.59 -8.32 13.57
CA VAL A 326 1.33 -8.77 12.36
C VAL A 326 1.72 -7.57 11.48
N GLN A 327 2.95 -7.56 10.95
CA GLN A 327 3.45 -6.56 9.99
C GLN A 327 2.69 -6.63 8.67
N SER A 328 1.75 -5.71 8.42
CA SER A 328 1.07 -5.64 7.13
C SER A 328 1.91 -4.95 6.05
N TRP A 329 2.22 -5.69 4.99
CA TRP A 329 2.91 -5.13 3.83
C TRP A 329 1.91 -4.36 2.97
N PRO A 330 2.23 -3.13 2.51
CA PRO A 330 1.38 -2.41 1.57
C PRO A 330 1.12 -3.26 0.33
N VAL A 331 -0.15 -3.44 -0.06
CA VAL A 331 -0.54 -4.30 -1.20
C VAL A 331 0.24 -3.95 -2.46
N ALA A 332 0.40 -2.65 -2.77
CA ALA A 332 1.21 -2.19 -3.88
C ALA A 332 2.67 -2.64 -3.79
N GLY A 333 3.26 -2.64 -2.58
CA GLY A 333 4.62 -3.12 -2.35
C GLY A 333 4.78 -4.62 -2.62
N VAL A 334 3.79 -5.43 -2.24
CA VAL A 334 3.78 -6.87 -2.55
C VAL A 334 3.65 -7.11 -4.05
N LEU A 335 2.70 -6.46 -4.71
CA LEU A 335 2.51 -6.60 -6.17
C LEU A 335 3.75 -6.15 -6.95
N MET A 336 4.37 -5.04 -6.56
CA MET A 336 5.61 -4.55 -7.18
C MET A 336 6.80 -5.50 -6.92
N SER A 337 6.90 -6.08 -5.72
CA SER A 337 7.93 -7.08 -5.41
C SER A 337 7.80 -8.32 -6.31
N TYR A 338 6.58 -8.84 -6.45
CA TYR A 338 6.30 -9.97 -7.33
C TYR A 338 6.46 -9.64 -8.82
N SER A 339 6.08 -8.43 -9.27
CA SER A 339 6.33 -7.97 -10.65
C SER A 339 7.83 -7.89 -10.95
N ARG A 340 8.63 -7.34 -10.04
CA ARG A 340 10.10 -7.34 -10.13
C ARG A 340 10.68 -8.75 -10.12
N GLY A 341 10.14 -9.65 -9.30
CA GLY A 341 10.49 -11.07 -9.29
C GLY A 341 10.23 -11.72 -10.64
N CYS A 342 9.09 -11.45 -11.28
CA CYS A 342 8.77 -11.93 -12.63
C CYS A 342 9.80 -11.41 -13.65
N ALA A 343 10.13 -10.11 -13.60
CA ALA A 343 11.14 -9.54 -14.47
C ALA A 343 12.52 -10.19 -14.27
N ALA A 344 12.91 -10.48 -13.02
CA ALA A 344 14.17 -11.15 -12.71
C ALA A 344 14.21 -12.59 -13.25
N VAL A 345 13.14 -13.38 -13.06
CA VAL A 345 13.04 -14.75 -13.61
C VAL A 345 13.07 -14.73 -15.14
N LEU A 346 12.29 -13.84 -15.78
CA LEU A 346 12.26 -13.71 -17.25
C LEU A 346 13.62 -13.30 -17.83
N SER A 347 14.36 -12.42 -17.13
CA SER A 347 15.74 -12.08 -17.51
C SER A 347 16.66 -13.29 -17.49
N GLN A 348 16.59 -14.11 -16.44
CA GLN A 348 17.40 -15.33 -16.31
C GLN A 348 17.02 -16.41 -17.34
N MET A 349 15.75 -16.46 -17.74
CA MET A 349 15.26 -17.33 -18.81
C MET A 349 15.73 -16.89 -20.22
N ASN A 350 16.20 -15.65 -20.38
CA ASN A 350 16.69 -15.10 -21.65
C ASN A 350 18.22 -15.15 -21.81
N GLU A 351 18.98 -15.08 -20.72
CA GLU A 351 20.45 -15.08 -20.75
C GLU A 351 21.07 -16.36 -21.36
N GLY A 352 20.30 -17.45 -21.48
CA GLY A 352 20.75 -18.69 -22.12
C GLY A 352 20.82 -18.66 -23.66
N GLN A 353 20.30 -17.63 -24.33
CA GLN A 353 20.21 -17.60 -25.80
C GLN A 353 21.40 -16.92 -26.51
N VAL A 354 22.36 -16.33 -25.79
CA VAL A 354 23.47 -15.57 -26.40
C VAL A 354 24.81 -15.96 -25.80
N ALA A 355 25.33 -17.15 -26.14
CA ALA A 355 26.69 -17.53 -25.76
C ALA A 355 27.35 -18.50 -26.77
N GLU A 356 27.31 -18.16 -28.06
CA GLU A 356 28.29 -18.64 -29.03
C GLU A 356 28.71 -17.48 -29.95
N THR A 357 29.72 -16.73 -29.52
CA THR A 357 30.82 -16.21 -30.37
C THR A 357 31.79 -15.44 -29.48
N THR A 358 32.96 -16.02 -29.25
CA THR A 358 34.16 -15.26 -28.87
C THR A 358 34.74 -14.61 -30.15
N PRO A 359 35.59 -13.56 -30.06
CA PRO A 359 37.01 -13.82 -29.78
C PRO A 359 37.68 -12.86 -28.79
N ARG A 360 38.78 -13.41 -28.26
CA ARG A 360 39.77 -12.91 -27.30
C ARG A 360 40.49 -11.63 -27.74
N SER A 361 40.95 -10.85 -26.76
CA SER A 361 42.28 -10.19 -26.73
C SER A 361 42.59 -9.66 -25.30
N PRO A 362 43.87 -9.47 -24.93
CA PRO A 362 44.37 -9.80 -23.59
C PRO A 362 45.02 -8.65 -22.80
N THR A 363 45.38 -8.99 -21.55
CA THR A 363 46.45 -8.47 -20.67
C THR A 363 46.31 -7.13 -19.92
N ASP A 364 46.53 -7.30 -18.60
CA ASP A 364 47.25 -6.45 -17.64
C ASP A 364 46.68 -5.10 -17.22
N SER A 365 46.19 -5.06 -15.97
CA SER A 365 46.84 -4.24 -14.95
C SER A 365 46.33 -4.62 -13.56
N ALA A 366 47.17 -5.33 -12.80
CA ALA A 366 47.06 -5.37 -11.35
C ALA A 366 47.62 -4.07 -10.78
N SER A 367 46.85 -3.39 -9.93
CA SER A 367 47.40 -2.50 -8.91
C SER A 367 46.48 -2.53 -7.71
N ASP A 368 46.97 -3.21 -6.67
CA ASP A 368 46.51 -3.08 -5.30
C ASP A 368 46.48 -1.60 -4.87
N GLY A 369 45.43 -1.26 -4.15
CA GLY A 369 45.25 0.01 -3.46
C GLY A 369 44.37 -0.22 -2.24
N TYR A 370 44.95 -0.79 -1.20
CA TYR A 370 44.39 -0.84 0.14
C TYR A 370 44.03 0.58 0.61
N HIS A 371 42.74 0.84 0.81
CA HIS A 371 42.25 1.84 1.77
C HIS A 371 40.99 1.31 2.46
N SER A 372 41.19 0.53 3.52
CA SER A 372 40.30 0.57 4.68
C SER A 372 40.67 1.82 5.46
N ASP A 373 39.74 2.78 5.54
CA ASP A 373 39.24 3.32 6.80
C ASP A 373 38.30 4.51 6.55
N SER A 374 37.12 4.42 7.17
CA SER A 374 36.47 5.52 7.89
C SER A 374 36.05 6.78 7.12
N ASP A 375 34.92 6.73 6.41
CA ASP A 375 34.24 7.93 5.89
C ASP A 375 32.74 8.01 6.28
N ASP A 376 32.31 7.34 7.36
CA ASP A 376 30.93 7.42 7.88
C ASP A 376 30.69 8.58 8.88
N ALA A 377 31.72 9.36 9.22
CA ALA A 377 31.63 10.37 10.29
C ALA A 377 31.22 11.79 9.81
N GLN A 378 31.32 12.12 8.51
CA GLN A 378 31.02 13.49 8.05
C GLN A 378 29.56 13.78 7.65
N GLN A 379 28.66 12.80 7.58
CA GLN A 379 27.25 13.03 7.14
C GLN A 379 26.24 13.32 8.28
N HIS A 380 26.64 13.28 9.56
CA HIS A 380 25.69 13.24 10.69
C HIS A 380 25.54 14.47 11.64
N PRO A 381 26.11 15.67 11.42
CA PRO A 381 25.93 16.80 12.36
C PRO A 381 24.57 17.50 12.25
N ASP A 382 23.94 17.53 11.07
CA ASP A 382 22.63 18.18 10.90
C ASP A 382 21.47 17.28 11.33
N ARG A 383 21.67 15.97 11.29
CA ARG A 383 20.67 14.97 11.70
C ARG A 383 20.46 14.96 13.21
N SER A 384 21.55 15.01 13.99
CA SER A 384 21.49 15.07 15.44
C SER A 384 20.78 16.34 15.91
N LYS A 385 21.06 17.49 15.29
CA LYS A 385 20.37 18.76 15.58
C LYS A 385 18.86 18.68 15.35
N LEU A 386 18.41 18.04 14.28
CA LEU A 386 16.98 17.86 13.99
C LEU A 386 16.28 16.96 15.02
N VAL A 387 16.94 15.86 15.44
CA VAL A 387 16.43 14.98 16.51
C VAL A 387 16.38 15.74 17.85
N SER A 388 17.41 16.52 18.17
CA SER A 388 17.43 17.39 19.36
C SER A 388 16.33 18.46 19.30
N GLN A 389 16.04 19.02 18.13
CA GLN A 389 14.95 19.97 17.95
C GLN A 389 13.59 19.31 18.22
N TYR A 390 13.35 18.10 17.72
CA TYR A 390 12.14 17.32 18.02
C TYR A 390 12.02 17.00 19.52
N ALA A 391 13.13 16.61 20.16
CA ALA A 391 13.21 16.38 21.60
C ALA A 391 12.90 17.65 22.42
N ALA A 392 13.34 18.82 21.95
CA ALA A 392 13.03 20.10 22.59
C ALA A 392 11.54 20.45 22.51
N VAL A 393 10.85 20.09 21.41
CA VAL A 393 9.38 20.24 21.33
C VAL A 393 8.69 19.35 22.36
N TRP A 394 9.15 18.10 22.53
CA TRP A 394 8.63 17.22 23.57
C TRP A 394 8.85 17.79 24.98
N ALA A 395 10.07 18.25 25.30
CA ALA A 395 10.38 18.84 26.60
C ALA A 395 9.41 19.99 26.91
N ARG A 396 9.16 20.87 25.94
CA ARG A 396 8.18 21.96 26.12
C ARG A 396 6.74 21.46 26.27
N ALA A 397 6.35 20.43 25.53
CA ALA A 397 5.04 19.82 25.70
C ALA A 397 4.87 19.26 27.13
N ALA A 398 5.91 18.64 27.67
CA ALA A 398 5.93 18.06 29.00
C ALA A 398 5.94 19.12 30.12
N ASP A 399 6.76 20.15 29.99
CA ASP A 399 7.04 21.11 31.06
C ASP A 399 6.07 22.31 31.06
N GLU A 400 5.52 22.68 29.90
CA GLU A 400 4.66 23.88 29.77
C GLU A 400 3.22 23.51 29.36
N THR A 401 3.05 22.70 28.31
CA THR A 401 1.71 22.46 27.75
C THR A 401 0.87 21.51 28.59
N LEU A 402 1.43 20.38 29.04
CA LEU A 402 0.70 19.42 29.87
C LEU A 402 0.25 20.02 31.22
N PRO A 403 1.08 20.81 31.94
CA PRO A 403 0.64 21.53 33.13
C PRO A 403 -0.41 22.60 32.83
N ALA A 404 -0.26 23.37 31.74
CA ALA A 404 -1.24 24.37 31.36
C ALA A 404 -2.61 23.75 31.03
N LEU A 405 -2.64 22.61 30.33
CA LEU A 405 -3.88 21.87 30.05
C LEU A 405 -4.47 21.26 31.34
N ALA A 406 -3.64 20.82 32.28
CA ALA A 406 -4.10 20.30 33.57
C ALA A 406 -4.73 21.39 34.47
N ALA A 407 -4.31 22.65 34.31
CA ALA A 407 -4.85 23.79 35.05
C ALA A 407 -6.23 24.26 34.53
N LEU A 408 -6.66 23.84 33.34
CA LEU A 408 -7.96 24.22 32.78
C LEU A 408 -9.10 23.48 33.50
N GLU A 409 -9.99 24.24 34.15
CA GLU A 409 -11.14 23.71 34.89
C GLU A 409 -11.98 22.69 34.09
N PRO A 410 -12.30 22.93 32.79
CA PRO A 410 -13.11 22.00 32.00
C PRO A 410 -12.45 20.64 31.75
N LEU A 411 -11.11 20.54 31.84
CA LEU A 411 -10.35 19.31 31.56
C LEU A 411 -10.06 18.48 32.82
N LYS A 412 -10.34 18.99 34.03
CA LYS A 412 -10.16 18.25 35.29
C LYS A 412 -10.96 16.93 35.35
N PRO A 413 -12.21 16.83 34.85
CA PRO A 413 -12.97 15.58 34.88
C PRO A 413 -12.36 14.46 34.03
N THR A 414 -11.52 14.80 33.04
CA THR A 414 -10.96 13.86 32.06
C THR A 414 -9.43 14.00 32.00
N PRO A 415 -8.69 13.58 33.04
CA PRO A 415 -7.25 13.84 33.16
C PRO A 415 -6.38 13.22 32.06
N ASN A 416 -6.89 12.22 31.33
CA ASN A 416 -6.20 11.59 30.21
C ASN A 416 -6.37 12.34 28.87
N LEU A 417 -7.34 13.26 28.77
CA LEU A 417 -7.63 13.97 27.53
C LEU A 417 -6.49 14.90 27.12
N LYS A 418 -5.78 15.50 28.09
CA LYS A 418 -4.61 16.38 27.83
C LYS A 418 -3.50 15.68 27.04
N TYR A 419 -3.24 14.40 27.29
CA TYR A 419 -2.23 13.63 26.56
C TYR A 419 -2.65 13.40 25.10
N LYS A 420 -3.94 13.10 24.87
CA LYS A 420 -4.51 12.94 23.53
C LYS A 420 -4.49 14.25 22.74
N ILE A 421 -4.71 15.39 23.42
CA ILE A 421 -4.62 16.73 22.81
C ILE A 421 -3.18 17.01 22.35
N VAL A 422 -2.19 16.84 23.24
CA VAL A 422 -0.77 17.06 22.90
C VAL A 422 -0.32 16.14 21.76
N PHE A 423 -0.69 14.86 21.82
CA PHE A 423 -0.44 13.89 20.76
C PHE A 423 -1.07 14.32 19.41
N SER A 424 -2.32 14.79 19.45
CA SER A 424 -3.02 15.26 18.24
C SER A 424 -2.33 16.48 17.63
N ILE A 425 -1.86 17.43 18.44
CA ILE A 425 -1.16 18.63 17.95
C ILE A 425 0.10 18.25 17.16
N VAL A 426 0.93 17.35 17.69
CA VAL A 426 2.16 16.95 16.98
C VAL A 426 1.84 16.18 15.69
N VAL A 427 0.89 15.23 15.71
CA VAL A 427 0.49 14.48 14.50
C VAL A 427 -0.06 15.41 13.42
N LEU A 428 -0.97 16.32 13.79
CA LEU A 428 -1.55 17.29 12.86
C LEU A 428 -0.51 18.27 12.31
N SER A 429 0.47 18.67 13.13
CA SER A 429 1.57 19.55 12.70
C SER A 429 2.44 18.87 11.62
N PHE A 430 2.75 17.58 11.78
CA PHE A 430 3.46 16.82 10.74
C PHE A 430 2.64 16.69 9.46
N ARG A 431 1.34 16.40 9.58
CA ARG A 431 0.45 16.32 8.41
C ARG A 431 0.37 17.66 7.67
N ALA A 432 0.23 18.76 8.42
CA ALA A 432 0.14 20.11 7.86
C ALA A 432 1.45 20.52 7.18
N ALA A 433 2.61 20.25 7.81
CA ALA A 433 3.92 20.58 7.25
C ALA A 433 4.23 19.78 5.98
N ILE A 434 3.92 18.47 5.95
CA ILE A 434 4.11 17.62 4.77
C ILE A 434 3.20 18.09 3.62
N SER A 435 1.93 18.34 3.90
CA SER A 435 0.98 18.85 2.90
C SER A 435 1.41 20.20 2.34
N LEU A 436 1.88 21.11 3.21
CA LEU A 436 2.38 22.42 2.79
C LEU A 436 3.64 22.31 1.92
N ARG A 437 4.56 21.39 2.27
CA ARG A 437 5.78 21.14 1.48
C ARG A 437 5.40 20.68 0.08
N ASP A 438 4.53 19.67 0.00
CA ASP A 438 4.12 19.07 -1.27
C ASP A 438 3.37 20.09 -2.12
N LYS A 439 2.46 20.87 -1.52
CA LYS A 439 1.77 21.99 -2.17
C LYS A 439 2.76 23.01 -2.75
N ARG A 440 3.76 23.45 -1.99
CA ARG A 440 4.75 24.43 -2.47
C ARG A 440 5.63 23.89 -3.59
N ILE A 441 6.05 22.63 -3.50
CA ILE A 441 6.80 22.00 -4.59
C ILE A 441 5.94 21.93 -5.85
N SER A 442 4.70 21.48 -5.74
CA SER A 442 3.77 21.40 -6.87
C SER A 442 3.46 22.77 -7.48
N GLU A 443 3.26 23.82 -6.67
CA GLU A 443 3.06 25.19 -7.16
C GLU A 443 4.26 25.69 -7.98
N VAL A 444 5.48 25.46 -7.50
CA VAL A 444 6.70 25.87 -8.22
C VAL A 444 6.86 25.06 -9.51
N MET A 445 6.55 23.76 -9.48
CA MET A 445 6.56 22.90 -10.68
C MET A 445 5.53 23.35 -11.73
N ALA A 446 4.32 23.71 -11.29
CA ALA A 446 3.25 24.21 -12.16
C ALA A 446 3.60 25.57 -12.80
N LEU A 447 4.17 26.50 -12.03
CA LEU A 447 4.62 27.80 -12.56
C LEU A 447 5.69 27.68 -13.65
N LEU A 448 6.43 26.57 -13.67
CA LEU A 448 7.48 26.29 -14.65
C LEU A 448 7.03 25.35 -15.78
N GLY A 449 5.75 24.95 -15.81
CA GLY A 449 5.19 24.05 -16.83
C GLY A 449 5.65 22.59 -16.72
N CYS A 450 6.23 22.20 -15.58
CA CYS A 450 6.66 20.83 -15.29
C CYS A 450 5.55 20.06 -14.55
N GLU A 451 4.39 19.89 -15.17
CA GLU A 451 3.21 19.28 -14.51
C GLU A 451 3.27 17.74 -14.46
N SER A 452 4.23 17.12 -15.14
CA SER A 452 4.40 15.65 -15.18
C SER A 452 5.80 15.22 -14.74
N ASP A 453 5.87 14.14 -13.94
CA ASP A 453 7.11 13.45 -13.57
C ASP A 453 7.88 12.88 -14.79
N SER A 454 7.24 12.83 -15.96
CA SER A 454 7.87 12.46 -17.24
C SER A 454 8.71 13.58 -17.86
N THR A 455 8.65 14.80 -17.32
CA THR A 455 9.40 15.94 -17.86
C THR A 455 10.89 15.78 -17.52
N PRO A 456 11.79 15.74 -18.52
CA PRO A 456 13.21 15.60 -18.27
C PRO A 456 13.71 16.78 -17.42
N GLY A 457 14.34 16.49 -16.27
CA GLY A 457 14.82 17.50 -15.32
C GLY A 457 13.88 17.83 -14.15
N ALA A 458 12.63 17.34 -14.15
CA ALA A 458 11.67 17.55 -13.06
C ALA A 458 12.22 17.11 -11.69
N ALA A 459 12.91 15.96 -11.62
CA ALA A 459 13.52 15.47 -10.39
C ALA A 459 14.68 16.36 -9.89
N GLN A 460 15.50 16.89 -10.81
CA GLN A 460 16.60 17.80 -10.46
C GLN A 460 16.07 19.13 -9.97
N PHE A 461 14.98 19.61 -10.58
CA PHE A 461 14.29 20.82 -10.17
C PHE A 461 13.65 20.66 -8.79
N SER A 462 12.89 19.57 -8.57
CA SER A 462 12.30 19.26 -7.27
C SER A 462 13.37 19.18 -6.16
N ALA A 463 14.53 18.57 -6.46
CA ALA A 463 15.67 18.55 -5.54
C ALA A 463 16.25 19.95 -5.27
N ALA A 464 16.29 20.84 -6.27
CA ALA A 464 16.73 22.23 -6.09
C ALA A 464 15.72 23.07 -5.28
N ALA A 465 14.42 22.90 -5.53
CA ALA A 465 13.35 23.53 -4.76
C ALA A 465 13.39 23.10 -3.29
N LEU A 466 13.56 21.79 -3.02
CA LEU A 466 13.76 21.28 -1.67
C LEU A 466 15.01 21.83 -0.99
N ARG A 467 16.11 22.02 -1.73
CA ARG A 467 17.34 22.65 -1.21
C ARG A 467 17.11 24.09 -0.80
N LEU A 468 16.39 24.86 -1.62
CA LEU A 468 16.01 26.24 -1.30
C LEU A 468 15.12 26.28 -0.06
N LEU A 469 14.05 25.48 -0.03
CA LEU A 469 13.15 25.39 1.13
C LEU A 469 13.90 25.01 2.41
N ARG A 470 14.89 24.12 2.33
CA ARG A 470 15.76 23.75 3.44
C ARG A 470 16.61 24.93 3.91
N SER A 471 17.20 25.70 2.99
CA SER A 471 17.99 26.89 3.35
C SER A 471 17.15 27.96 4.05
N THR A 472 15.86 28.06 3.71
CA THR A 472 14.91 29.01 4.31
C THR A 472 14.04 28.40 5.42
N ALA A 473 14.34 27.18 5.90
CA ALA A 473 13.42 26.45 6.79
C ALA A 473 13.13 27.20 8.11
N HIS A 474 14.10 27.95 8.61
CA HIS A 474 14.00 28.71 9.86
C HIS A 474 13.21 30.02 9.72
N THR A 475 13.18 30.63 8.53
CA THR A 475 12.45 31.88 8.25
C THR A 475 11.11 31.68 7.54
N PHE A 476 10.82 30.47 7.04
CA PHE A 476 9.60 30.19 6.28
C PHE A 476 8.31 30.43 7.11
N PRO A 477 7.31 31.15 6.59
CA PRO A 477 6.08 31.43 7.35
C PRO A 477 5.20 30.18 7.47
N LEU A 478 4.94 29.70 8.70
CA LEU A 478 4.08 28.53 8.97
C LEU A 478 2.73 28.89 9.60
N GLY A 479 2.39 30.18 9.72
CA GLY A 479 1.19 30.62 10.43
C GLY A 479 -0.13 30.04 9.87
N GLU A 480 -0.21 29.70 8.59
CA GLU A 480 -1.38 29.00 8.03
C GLU A 480 -1.50 27.57 8.59
N ALA A 481 -0.40 26.81 8.57
CA ALA A 481 -0.35 25.45 9.11
C ALA A 481 -0.66 25.44 10.62
N GLU A 482 -0.10 26.38 11.37
CA GLU A 482 -0.34 26.54 12.82
C GLU A 482 -1.84 26.77 13.12
N ARG A 483 -2.49 27.67 12.36
CA ARG A 483 -3.93 27.93 12.51
C ARG A 483 -4.76 26.72 12.12
N THR A 484 -4.41 26.00 11.05
CA THR A 484 -5.12 24.78 10.65
C THR A 484 -5.09 23.72 11.74
N VAL A 485 -3.93 23.51 12.37
CA VAL A 485 -3.77 22.54 13.47
C VAL A 485 -4.69 22.91 14.65
N ILE A 486 -4.64 24.17 15.11
CA ILE A 486 -5.45 24.62 16.24
C ILE A 486 -6.95 24.56 15.91
N ASN A 487 -7.35 25.03 14.73
CA ASN A 487 -8.75 25.01 14.30
C ASN A 487 -9.29 23.57 14.21
N GLN A 488 -8.48 22.62 13.75
CA GLN A 488 -8.88 21.23 13.67
C GLN A 488 -9.10 20.62 15.06
N VAL A 489 -8.21 20.89 16.02
CA VAL A 489 -8.38 20.46 17.42
C VAL A 489 -9.63 21.10 18.04
N ALA A 490 -9.80 22.42 17.90
CA ALA A 490 -10.96 23.13 18.43
C ALA A 490 -12.29 22.67 17.79
N SER A 491 -12.29 22.38 16.49
CA SER A 491 -13.49 21.91 15.77
C SER A 491 -13.92 20.50 16.16
N THR A 492 -12.98 19.69 16.65
CA THR A 492 -13.20 18.31 17.08
C THR A 492 -13.62 18.27 18.55
N LEU A 493 -13.05 19.16 19.37
CA LEU A 493 -13.35 19.32 20.80
C LEU A 493 -14.19 20.57 21.05
N ARG A 494 -15.34 20.68 20.36
CA ARG A 494 -16.21 21.88 20.41
C ARG A 494 -16.73 22.19 21.82
N GLU A 495 -16.82 21.17 22.65
CA GLU A 495 -17.23 21.24 24.06
C GLU A 495 -16.18 21.95 24.94
N TYR A 496 -14.97 22.20 24.42
CA TYR A 496 -13.85 22.80 25.14
C TYR A 496 -13.34 24.08 24.44
N PRO A 497 -14.12 25.17 24.43
CA PRO A 497 -13.73 26.42 23.77
C PRO A 497 -12.45 27.04 24.36
N CYS A 498 -12.12 26.72 25.62
CA CYS A 498 -10.90 27.15 26.30
C CYS A 498 -9.60 26.68 25.61
N LEU A 499 -9.66 25.64 24.76
CA LEU A 499 -8.50 25.20 23.98
C LEU A 499 -8.07 26.24 22.96
N SER A 500 -9.02 27.00 22.40
CA SER A 500 -8.74 28.05 21.41
C SER A 500 -8.03 29.27 22.00
N SER A 501 -8.13 29.50 23.31
CA SER A 501 -7.48 30.59 24.03
C SER A 501 -6.24 30.16 24.82
N CYS A 502 -5.89 28.87 24.78
CA CYS A 502 -4.74 28.33 25.52
C CYS A 502 -3.41 28.70 24.86
N GLY A 503 -2.73 29.73 25.37
CA GLY A 503 -1.45 30.21 24.83
C GLY A 503 -0.36 29.14 24.74
N ALA A 504 -0.27 28.24 25.73
CA ALA A 504 0.69 27.13 25.71
C ALA A 504 0.42 26.13 24.57
N LEU A 505 -0.85 25.92 24.21
CA LEU A 505 -1.25 25.04 23.10
C LEU A 505 -0.90 25.65 21.74
N HIS A 506 -1.17 26.95 21.56
CA HIS A 506 -0.76 27.70 20.36
C HIS A 506 0.75 27.71 20.20
N ALA A 507 1.45 27.98 21.30
CA ALA A 507 2.89 27.92 21.32
C ALA A 507 3.34 26.50 20.92
N LEU A 508 2.76 25.43 21.48
CA LEU A 508 3.05 24.03 21.12
C LEU A 508 2.92 23.78 19.62
N ALA A 509 1.79 24.15 19.03
CA ALA A 509 1.54 24.01 17.59
C ALA A 509 2.58 24.73 16.74
N ALA A 510 2.99 25.95 17.12
CA ALA A 510 4.03 26.70 16.41
C ALA A 510 5.38 25.97 16.38
N ALA A 511 5.91 25.51 17.53
CA ALA A 511 7.19 24.79 17.50
C ALA A 511 7.06 23.39 16.90
N ALA A 512 5.93 22.71 17.05
CA ALA A 512 5.68 21.43 16.42
C ALA A 512 5.65 21.57 14.89
N CYS A 513 4.97 22.58 14.35
CA CYS A 513 4.99 22.90 12.92
C CYS A 513 6.40 23.24 12.45
N ARG A 514 7.16 24.02 13.23
CA ARG A 514 8.54 24.39 12.91
C ARG A 514 9.48 23.20 12.82
N ALA A 515 9.43 22.31 13.81
CA ALA A 515 10.22 21.08 13.82
C ALA A 515 9.79 20.13 12.69
N ALA A 516 8.47 19.95 12.51
CA ALA A 516 7.92 19.13 11.43
C ALA A 516 8.35 19.62 10.04
N TRP A 517 8.35 20.94 9.82
CA TRP A 517 8.80 21.56 8.57
C TRP A 517 10.27 21.25 8.28
N ALA A 518 11.16 21.44 9.27
CA ALA A 518 12.57 21.15 9.13
C ALA A 518 12.83 19.65 8.85
N LEU A 519 12.12 18.75 9.56
CA LEU A 519 12.23 17.31 9.40
C LEU A 519 11.70 16.81 8.04
N ALA A 520 10.60 17.40 7.55
CA ALA A 520 9.99 17.06 6.26
C ALA A 520 10.84 17.50 5.05
N LEU A 521 11.71 18.50 5.23
CA LEU A 521 12.62 19.00 4.20
C LEU A 521 13.98 18.28 4.18
N HIS A 522 14.25 17.40 5.14
CA HIS A 522 15.46 16.58 5.16
C HIS A 522 15.42 15.51 4.06
N SER A 523 16.59 15.04 3.62
CA SER A 523 16.70 13.96 2.62
C SER A 523 17.64 12.88 3.17
N PRO A 524 17.15 11.65 3.42
CA PRO A 524 15.73 11.24 3.41
C PRO A 524 14.91 11.93 4.52
N PRO A 525 13.59 12.16 4.35
CA PRO A 525 12.77 12.85 5.33
C PRO A 525 12.57 11.99 6.59
N LEU A 526 12.69 12.61 7.76
CA LEU A 526 12.35 11.97 9.03
C LEU A 526 10.83 12.06 9.23
N ARG A 527 10.20 10.95 9.61
CA ARG A 527 8.74 10.85 9.76
C ARG A 527 8.40 10.41 11.18
N ILE A 528 7.28 10.87 11.69
CA ILE A 528 6.73 10.27 12.90
C ILE A 528 6.21 8.86 12.59
N ASP A 529 6.31 7.96 13.57
CA ASP A 529 5.67 6.65 13.47
C ASP A 529 4.16 6.84 13.32
N THR A 530 3.55 6.09 12.41
CA THR A 530 2.09 6.10 12.16
C THR A 530 1.42 4.86 12.74
N ASP A 531 2.22 3.90 13.22
CA ASP A 531 1.74 2.69 13.86
C ASP A 531 1.61 2.90 15.37
N PHE A 532 0.38 3.22 15.81
CA PHE A 532 0.03 3.41 17.22
C PHE A 532 -0.67 2.18 17.81
N THR A 533 -0.49 1.00 17.20
CA THR A 533 -1.09 -0.28 17.62
C THR A 533 -0.35 -1.14 18.66
N PRO A 534 0.76 -0.73 19.33
CA PRO A 534 1.41 -1.66 20.25
C PRO A 534 0.58 -1.89 21.51
N VAL A 535 0.11 -3.13 21.67
CA VAL A 535 -0.53 -3.63 22.90
C VAL A 535 0.51 -3.77 24.02
N VAL A 536 1.78 -4.01 23.66
CA VAL A 536 2.90 -4.24 24.58
C VAL A 536 4.06 -3.29 24.30
N MET A 537 4.69 -2.78 25.36
CA MET A 537 5.81 -1.87 25.30
C MET A 537 7.04 -2.52 24.64
N ASN A 538 7.43 -1.99 23.48
CA ASN A 538 8.73 -2.29 22.87
C ASN A 538 9.80 -1.31 23.39
N PRO A 539 10.85 -1.77 24.09
CA PRO A 539 11.89 -0.89 24.64
C PRO A 539 12.73 -0.17 23.58
N ASP A 540 12.78 -0.68 22.35
CA ASP A 540 13.53 -0.05 21.25
C ASP A 540 12.78 1.16 20.68
N LYS A 541 11.45 1.15 20.75
CA LYS A 541 10.57 2.18 20.18
C LYS A 541 9.88 3.05 21.23
N HIS A 542 9.74 2.61 22.48
CA HIS A 542 8.92 3.29 23.49
C HIS A 542 9.70 3.61 24.76
N VAL A 543 9.33 4.72 25.39
CA VAL A 543 9.77 5.14 26.72
C VAL A 543 8.55 5.48 27.57
N ARG A 544 8.58 5.11 28.85
CA ARG A 544 7.47 5.36 29.78
C ARG A 544 7.43 6.83 30.16
N PHE A 545 6.24 7.41 30.17
CA PHE A 545 6.01 8.74 30.74
C PHE A 545 5.96 8.63 32.27
N SER A 546 7.01 9.08 32.93
CA SER A 546 7.09 9.10 34.39
C SER A 546 6.85 10.51 34.91
N LEU A 547 5.60 10.85 35.23
CA LEU A 547 5.30 12.07 35.96
C LEU A 547 5.07 11.70 37.43
N GLY A 548 6.13 11.80 38.23
CA GLY A 548 6.06 11.89 39.70
C GLY A 548 5.06 10.97 40.41
N ASP A 549 5.23 9.65 40.33
CA ASP A 549 5.10 8.75 41.49
C ASP A 549 5.66 7.37 41.13
N ALA A 550 6.80 7.02 41.70
CA ALA A 550 7.62 5.88 41.31
C ALA A 550 7.05 4.50 41.74
N ARG A 551 5.73 4.38 41.96
CA ARG A 551 5.12 3.20 42.58
C ARG A 551 3.92 2.58 41.84
N GLU A 552 3.48 3.11 40.72
CA GLU A 552 2.39 2.47 39.96
C GLU A 552 2.92 1.42 38.97
N ARG A 553 2.79 0.15 39.39
CA ARG A 553 2.79 -1.12 38.64
C ARG A 553 3.29 -1.02 37.18
N ARG A 554 4.50 -1.57 36.96
CA ARG A 554 5.21 -1.77 35.68
C ARG A 554 4.48 -2.75 34.75
N SER A 555 3.26 -2.43 34.32
CA SER A 555 2.58 -3.18 33.27
C SER A 555 3.30 -2.94 31.95
N ASP A 556 3.51 -3.96 31.12
CA ASP A 556 4.03 -3.73 29.76
C ASP A 556 2.93 -3.35 28.78
N LEU A 557 1.67 -3.25 29.22
CA LEU A 557 0.54 -2.86 28.38
C LEU A 557 0.48 -1.34 28.19
N ILE A 558 0.40 -0.87 26.94
CA ILE A 558 0.27 0.56 26.65
C ILE A 558 -1.20 0.98 26.75
N LYS A 559 -1.50 1.93 27.64
CA LYS A 559 -2.83 2.54 27.80
C LYS A 559 -3.06 3.68 26.81
N SER A 560 -2.04 4.49 26.55
CA SER A 560 -2.13 5.59 25.57
C SER A 560 -0.77 6.13 25.15
N PHE A 561 -0.71 6.67 23.94
CA PHE A 561 0.44 7.42 23.42
C PHE A 561 0.34 8.89 23.80
N VAL A 562 1.42 9.43 24.36
CA VAL A 562 1.56 10.85 24.70
C VAL A 562 2.36 11.57 23.63
N TRP A 563 3.37 10.91 23.07
CA TRP A 563 4.24 11.47 22.03
C TRP A 563 4.64 10.40 21.00
N PRO A 564 4.60 10.68 19.69
CA PRO A 564 4.97 9.71 18.68
C PRO A 564 6.49 9.52 18.57
N ALA A 565 6.91 8.32 18.17
CA ALA A 565 8.31 8.05 17.84
C ALA A 565 8.71 8.79 16.56
N LEU A 566 9.99 9.15 16.45
CA LEU A 566 10.57 9.69 15.23
C LEU A 566 11.38 8.60 14.53
N MET A 567 11.08 8.39 13.26
CA MET A 567 11.60 7.33 12.42
C MET A 567 12.46 7.89 11.28
N ASP A 568 13.61 7.25 11.08
CA ASP A 568 14.53 7.43 9.95
C ASP A 568 14.52 6.15 9.13
N GLY A 569 13.64 6.09 8.11
CA GLY A 569 13.31 4.84 7.46
C GLY A 569 12.76 3.83 8.48
N ASN A 570 13.48 2.73 8.70
CA ASN A 570 13.09 1.70 9.67
C ASN A 570 13.74 1.87 11.05
N ARG A 571 14.61 2.88 11.24
CA ARG A 571 15.31 3.10 12.52
C ARG A 571 14.58 4.12 13.37
N CYS A 572 14.33 3.78 14.64
CA CYS A 572 13.78 4.70 15.63
C CYS A 572 14.89 5.62 16.14
N VAL A 573 14.79 6.93 15.87
CA VAL A 573 15.77 7.95 16.31
C VAL A 573 15.28 8.75 17.51
N PHE A 574 13.98 8.75 17.79
CA PHE A 574 13.39 9.24 19.05
C PHE A 574 12.27 8.29 19.46
N ARG A 575 12.31 7.78 20.69
CA ARG A 575 11.32 6.81 21.18
C ARG A 575 9.98 7.48 21.48
N ALA A 576 8.88 6.82 21.15
CA ALA A 576 7.55 7.27 21.52
C ALA A 576 7.39 7.31 23.03
N VAL A 577 6.65 8.28 23.55
CA VAL A 577 6.37 8.40 24.97
C VAL A 577 4.99 7.83 25.26
N VAL A 578 4.91 6.85 26.15
CA VAL A 578 3.69 6.06 26.40
C VAL A 578 3.32 6.01 27.87
N LEU A 579 2.01 5.90 28.13
CA LEU A 579 1.45 5.60 29.44
C LEU A 579 1.15 4.10 29.52
N THR A 580 1.57 3.45 30.60
CA THR A 580 1.42 2.00 30.84
C THR A 580 0.56 1.67 32.05
#